data_AF-A0A2H9LNG9-F1
#
_entry.id   AF-A0A2H9LNG9-F1
#
_cell.length_a   1.000
_cell.length_b   1.000
_cell.length_c   1.000
_cell.angle_alpha   90.00
_cell.angle_beta   90.00
_cell.angle_gamma   90.00
#
_symmetry.space_group_name_H-M   'P 1'
#
loop_
_entity.id
_entity.type
_entity.pdbx_description
1 polymer ?
#
loop_
_entity_poly.entity_id
_entity_poly.type
_entity_poly.pdbx_seq_one_letter_code
_entity_poly.pdbx_strand_id
1 'polypeptide(L)' 'MVKKTEIEDTYAEAFDGLFCRIIVTADDAETLQKAAEDATATPSIVVGRVESGIEKWL' A
#
# COMPACT_ATOMS: atom_id res chain seq x y z
N MET A 1 15.92 2.04 -28.90
CA MET A 1 14.68 1.28 -29.18
C MET A 1 14.35 0.45 -27.94
N VAL A 2 13.29 0.79 -27.23
CA VAL A 2 12.76 -0.06 -26.15
C VAL A 2 12.00 -1.20 -26.83
N LYS A 3 12.37 -2.46 -26.54
CA LYS A 3 11.60 -3.63 -27.00
C LYS A 3 10.22 -3.54 -26.34
N LYS A 4 9.15 -3.60 -27.14
CA LYS A 4 7.78 -3.68 -26.61
C LYS A 4 7.66 -5.06 -25.93
N THR A 5 7.51 -5.07 -24.61
CA THR A 5 7.25 -6.31 -23.85
C THR A 5 5.91 -6.89 -24.31
N GLU A 6 5.85 -8.21 -24.48
CA GLU A 6 4.58 -8.91 -24.75
C GLU A 6 3.70 -8.82 -23.51
N ILE A 7 2.46 -8.40 -23.68
CA ILE A 7 1.43 -8.37 -22.64
C ILE A 7 0.47 -9.51 -22.94
N GLU A 8 0.28 -10.40 -21.98
CA GLU A 8 -0.66 -11.51 -22.11
C GLU A 8 -2.10 -11.01 -22.13
N ASP A 9 -2.93 -11.56 -23.03
CA ASP A 9 -4.36 -11.26 -23.13
C ASP A 9 -5.12 -12.07 -22.07
N THR A 10 -5.11 -11.55 -20.84
CA THR A 10 -5.67 -12.19 -19.65
C THR A 10 -6.15 -11.15 -18.63
N TYR A 11 -6.52 -11.58 -17.42
CA TYR A 11 -7.05 -10.73 -16.36
C TYR A 11 -6.42 -11.04 -14.99
N ALA A 12 -6.50 -10.07 -14.08
CA ALA A 12 -6.19 -10.27 -12.65
C ALA A 12 -7.50 -10.42 -11.88
N GLU A 13 -7.67 -11.54 -11.19
CA GLU A 13 -8.80 -11.76 -10.30
C GLU A 13 -8.55 -11.07 -8.96
N ALA A 14 -9.50 -10.24 -8.52
CA ALA A 14 -9.43 -9.51 -7.26
C ALA A 14 -10.50 -10.02 -6.28
N PHE A 15 -10.35 -9.66 -5.01
CA PHE A 15 -11.23 -10.10 -3.93
C PHE A 15 -11.88 -8.90 -3.23
N ASP A 16 -13.08 -9.12 -2.70
CA ASP A 16 -13.72 -8.16 -1.81
C ASP A 16 -13.01 -8.14 -0.45
N GLY A 17 -12.86 -6.94 0.11
CA GLY A 17 -12.19 -6.72 1.38
C GLY A 17 -12.80 -5.56 2.15
N LEU A 18 -12.47 -5.48 3.43
CA LEU A 18 -12.73 -4.30 4.24
C LEU A 18 -11.47 -3.44 4.26
N PHE A 19 -11.65 -2.15 3.98
CA PHE A 19 -10.56 -1.18 3.93
C PHE A 19 -10.92 0.03 4.78
N CYS A 20 -9.93 0.63 5.42
CA CYS A 20 -10.05 1.93 6.03
C CYS A 20 -8.99 2.85 5.45
N ARG A 21 -9.32 4.14 5.37
CA ARG A 21 -8.40 5.20 4.97
C ARG A 21 -8.22 6.14 6.14
N ILE A 22 -6.98 6.36 6.52
CA ILE A 22 -6.61 7.22 7.65
C ILE A 22 -5.68 8.34 7.19
N ILE A 23 -5.72 9.47 7.89
CA ILE A 23 -4.77 10.56 7.73
C ILE A 23 -3.90 10.58 8.99
N VAL A 24 -2.59 10.54 8.78
CA VAL A 24 -1.60 10.70 9.84
C VAL A 24 -1.11 12.14 9.79
N THR A 25 -1.03 12.80 10.94
CA THR A 25 -0.54 14.18 11.09
C THR A 25 0.48 14.24 12.21
N ALA A 26 1.51 15.06 12.05
CA ALA A 26 2.49 15.38 13.09
C ALA A 26 3.02 16.81 12.89
N ASP A 27 3.67 17.37 13.91
CA ASP A 27 4.23 18.72 13.84
C ASP A 27 5.46 18.82 12.92
N ASP A 28 6.14 17.69 12.68
CA ASP A 28 7.33 17.61 11.83
C ASP A 28 7.27 16.41 10.85
N ALA A 29 7.99 16.54 9.75
CA ALA A 29 7.99 15.56 8.66
C ALA A 29 8.64 14.23 9.05
N GLU A 30 9.63 14.23 9.95
CA GLU A 30 10.34 13.01 10.35
C GLU A 30 9.42 12.12 11.20
N THR A 31 8.72 12.71 12.17
CA THR A 31 7.71 12.02 12.99
C THR A 31 6.56 11.51 12.13
N LEU A 32 6.05 12.35 11.22
CA LEU A 32 5.00 11.97 10.29
C LEU A 32 5.40 10.72 9.47
N GLN A 33 6.59 10.75 8.88
CA GLN A 33 7.07 9.69 8.01
C GLN A 33 7.26 8.39 8.77
N LYS A 34 7.96 8.42 9.92
CA LYS A 34 8.18 7.22 10.74
C LYS A 34 6.88 6.59 11.20
N ALA A 35 5.92 7.41 11.66
CA ALA A 35 4.62 6.90 12.10
C ALA A 35 3.85 6.22 10.97
N ALA A 36 3.87 6.79 9.76
CA ALA A 36 3.20 6.21 8.60
C ALA A 36 3.88 4.92 8.12
N GLU A 37 5.21 4.89 8.07
CA GLU A 37 6.00 3.72 7.65
C GLU A 37 5.85 2.56 8.64
N ASP A 38 6.02 2.81 9.94
CA ASP A 38 5.91 1.78 10.99
C ASP A 38 4.51 1.18 11.04
N ALA A 39 3.47 2.01 10.92
CA ALA A 39 2.08 1.55 10.93
C ALA A 39 1.71 0.71 9.70
N THR A 40 2.41 0.89 8.58
CA THR A 40 2.08 0.24 7.30
C THR A 40 3.04 -0.90 6.91
N ALA A 41 4.06 -1.17 7.72
CA ALA A 41 5.03 -2.25 7.52
C ALA A 41 4.47 -3.67 7.80
N THR A 42 3.20 -3.92 7.46
CA THR A 42 2.55 -5.23 7.61
C THR A 42 2.04 -5.74 6.26
N PRO A 43 2.86 -6.50 5.51
CA PRO A 43 2.35 -7.34 4.45
C PRO A 43 2.02 -8.72 5.05
N SER A 44 0.77 -9.19 4.91
CA SER A 44 0.37 -10.61 4.80
C SER A 44 -1.05 -10.86 5.34
N ILE A 45 -2.10 -10.52 4.57
CA ILE A 45 -3.46 -10.95 4.92
C ILE A 45 -3.58 -12.47 4.99
N VAL A 46 -2.84 -13.17 4.13
CA VAL A 46 -2.82 -14.63 4.01
C VAL A 46 -2.27 -15.37 5.23
N VAL A 47 -1.58 -14.67 6.15
CA VAL A 47 -1.15 -15.24 7.45
C VAL A 47 -1.88 -14.62 8.64
N GLY A 48 -3.06 -14.06 8.41
CA GLY A 48 -3.91 -13.47 9.45
C GLY A 48 -3.43 -12.11 9.97
N ARG A 49 -2.61 -11.39 9.18
CA ARG A 49 -2.25 -9.99 9.46
C ARG A 49 -3.10 -9.07 8.57
N VAL A 50 -2.86 -7.76 8.63
CA VAL A 50 -3.51 -6.79 7.75
C VAL A 50 -2.58 -6.52 6.56
N GLU A 51 -3.13 -6.05 5.43
CA GLU A 51 -2.37 -5.40 4.37
C GLU A 51 -2.57 -3.89 4.45
N SER A 52 -1.47 -3.14 4.41
CA SER A 52 -1.50 -1.69 4.57
C SER A 52 -0.37 -1.02 3.79
N GLY A 53 -0.53 0.27 3.51
CA GLY A 53 0.42 1.06 2.72
C GLY A 53 0.11 2.54 2.77
N ILE A 54 1.11 3.36 2.43
CA ILE A 54 0.98 4.80 2.32
C ILE A 54 0.41 5.13 0.93
N GLU A 55 -0.78 5.72 0.88
CA GLU A 55 -1.44 6.11 -0.39
C GLU A 55 -0.74 7.32 -1.03
N LYS A 56 -0.49 8.38 -0.24
CA LYS A 56 0.17 9.62 -0.66
C LYS A 56 0.53 10.51 0.53
N TRP A 57 1.44 11.46 0.32
CA TRP A 57 1.67 12.60 1.20
C TRP A 57 0.71 13.74 0.82
N LEU A 58 0.09 14.36 1.82
CA LEU A 58 -0.93 15.43 1.65
C LEU A 58 -0.32 16.83 1.66
#